data_AF-A0A510BDM3-F1
#
_entry.id   AF-A0A510BDM3-F1
#
_cell.length_a   1.000
_cell.length_b   1.000
_cell.length_c   1.000
_cell.angle_alpha   90.00
_cell.angle_beta   90.00
_cell.angle_gamma   90.00
#
_symmetry.space_group_name_H-M   'P 1'
#
loop_
_entity.id
_entity.type
_entity.pdbx_description
1 polymer ?
#
loop_
_entity_poly.entity_id
_entity_poly.type
_entity_poly.pdbx_seq_one_letter_code
_entity_poly.pdbx_strand_id
1 'polypeptide(L)'
;MDYDHMFHIAKKVVDSIEKGVKPLIGWERSDEVVKIGADGTPTKRIDVIAENIAINSIERHCSAVLISEEIGIKKVGDGPPEYLIVLDPIDGTYNALNNLPIYSVSIAIGEIPRRNRDIDAIKSMDIRDLELGMVKNIATGEIYYGRANKGAYILEKNEKEWKRIKVSDTKNLKDASVGVFAYGLTTNTLNFIKDRKVRRIRIFGSAALEMCYVARGALDAFINVNETTRLCDIAGGYVILRESGGVITDRDGRPLNMRLDVKERTSLICSNRTLHRKLVGIFGNKWALKPTKFGIISRIDREEALDLVVQIIDYLESKGVGYLLEEELYKTLKDKMDIDRYDCKVMEDIREISHMLSIGGDGTVLRASRLIGGNEVPIISIDMGTVGFLTEFSRDEVFKAIDMVIRGNYEIERRTKCSCVVKFREEERKDYRQKVLPDALNEVVLITKSPAKMIHFEVYINGEFVEEVRADGIIVSTPTGSTAYSLSAGGPILEPSMDAFVVVPICPFKLFSRPIVVDGNSEILIRILRKSVLAVIDGNVEETLKKGDEVVLRKSDAYAYFVKGRKFYSKLKKLGN
;
A
#
# COMPACT_ATOMS: atom_id res chain seq x y z
N MET A 1 24.38 -14.02 31.50
CA MET A 1 23.58 -12.81 31.25
C MET A 1 23.32 -12.17 32.60
N ASP A 2 23.52 -10.87 32.73
CA ASP A 2 23.07 -10.14 33.91
C ASP A 2 21.58 -9.83 33.71
N TYR A 3 20.73 -10.28 34.63
CA TYR A 3 19.28 -10.13 34.52
C TYR A 3 18.86 -8.86 35.24
N ASP A 4 18.40 -7.87 34.47
CA ASP A 4 17.91 -6.62 35.03
C ASP A 4 16.50 -6.76 35.65
N HIS A 5 16.04 -5.68 36.27
CA HIS A 5 14.75 -5.66 36.93
C HIS A 5 13.57 -5.89 35.97
N MET A 6 13.63 -5.39 34.73
CA MET A 6 12.61 -5.63 33.71
C MET A 6 12.47 -7.12 33.40
N PHE A 7 13.59 -7.85 33.28
CA PHE A 7 13.56 -9.29 33.07
C PHE A 7 12.83 -10.01 34.20
N HIS A 8 13.09 -9.62 35.46
CA HIS A 8 12.42 -10.20 36.60
C HIS A 8 10.90 -9.96 36.57
N ILE A 9 10.47 -8.73 36.29
CA ILE A 9 9.05 -8.38 36.14
C ILE A 9 8.41 -9.24 35.05
N ALA A 10 8.96 -9.23 33.84
CA ALA A 10 8.41 -9.98 32.71
C ALA A 10 8.28 -11.47 33.02
N LYS A 11 9.33 -12.06 33.59
CA LYS A 11 9.35 -13.48 33.95
C LYS A 11 8.27 -13.84 34.97
N LYS A 12 8.07 -13.00 36.00
CA LYS A 12 7.05 -13.20 37.04
C LYS A 12 5.63 -13.08 36.50
N VAL A 13 5.38 -12.11 35.63
CA VAL A 13 4.08 -11.92 34.97
C VAL A 13 3.76 -13.13 34.10
N VAL A 14 4.68 -13.50 33.20
CA VAL A 14 4.52 -14.64 32.28
C VAL A 14 4.30 -15.96 33.02
N ASP A 15 5.06 -16.25 34.07
CA ASP A 15 4.90 -17.48 34.85
C ASP A 15 3.59 -17.50 35.65
N SER A 16 3.10 -16.33 36.10
CA SER A 16 1.81 -16.22 36.78
C SER A 16 0.65 -16.50 35.82
N ILE A 17 0.68 -15.91 34.62
CA ILE A 17 -0.32 -16.12 33.58
C ILE A 17 -0.34 -17.59 33.15
N GLU A 18 0.82 -18.17 32.83
CA GLU A 18 0.90 -19.59 32.44
C GLU A 18 0.25 -20.50 33.49
N LYS A 19 0.57 -20.29 34.78
CA LYS A 19 0.03 -21.12 35.87
C LYS A 19 -1.49 -21.00 35.99
N GLY A 20 -2.06 -19.82 35.79
CA GLY A 20 -3.49 -19.58 35.91
C GLY A 20 -4.30 -19.90 34.65
N VAL A 21 -3.69 -19.82 33.47
CA VAL A 21 -4.33 -20.08 32.17
C VAL A 21 -4.33 -21.57 31.81
N LYS A 22 -3.27 -22.32 32.14
CA LYS A 22 -3.18 -23.77 31.81
C LYS A 22 -4.43 -24.59 32.19
N PRO A 23 -5.03 -24.41 33.39
CA PRO A 23 -6.25 -25.15 33.76
C PRO A 23 -7.50 -24.76 32.95
N LEU A 24 -7.47 -23.63 32.24
CA LEU A 24 -8.60 -23.09 31.47
C LEU A 24 -8.61 -23.55 30.00
N ILE A 25 -7.50 -24.12 29.53
CA ILE A 25 -7.32 -24.62 28.16
C ILE A 25 -8.31 -25.78 27.91
N GLY A 26 -9.14 -25.64 26.88
CA GLY A 26 -10.18 -26.63 26.53
C GLY A 26 -11.38 -26.68 27.47
N TRP A 27 -11.46 -25.80 28.48
CA TRP A 27 -12.64 -25.71 29.34
C TRP A 27 -13.77 -24.94 28.62
N GLU A 28 -14.95 -25.52 28.50
CA GLU A 28 -16.05 -24.97 27.69
C GLU A 28 -16.43 -23.52 28.06
N ARG A 29 -16.45 -23.18 29.36
CA ARG A 29 -16.77 -21.83 29.82
C ARG A 29 -15.72 -20.78 29.45
N SER A 30 -14.50 -21.21 29.08
CA SER A 30 -13.44 -20.31 28.64
C SER A 30 -13.80 -19.60 27.33
N ASP A 31 -14.62 -20.21 26.47
CA ASP A 31 -15.02 -19.67 25.16
C ASP A 31 -16.24 -18.72 25.24
N GLU A 32 -16.82 -18.52 26.43
CA GLU A 32 -17.91 -17.58 26.62
C GLU A 32 -17.42 -16.15 26.37
N VAL A 33 -18.12 -15.42 25.50
CA VAL A 33 -17.90 -13.98 25.32
C VAL A 33 -18.49 -13.26 26.52
N VAL A 34 -17.64 -12.52 27.24
CA VAL A 34 -18.00 -11.88 28.52
C VAL A 34 -18.16 -10.37 28.41
N LYS A 35 -17.43 -9.71 27.49
CA LYS A 35 -17.51 -8.27 27.22
C LYS A 35 -16.95 -7.94 25.84
N ILE A 36 -17.02 -6.67 25.46
CA ILE A 36 -16.21 -6.11 24.37
C ILE A 36 -14.94 -5.50 24.98
N GLY A 37 -13.78 -5.81 24.39
CA GLY A 37 -12.47 -5.29 24.77
C GLY A 37 -12.30 -3.81 24.45
N ALA A 38 -11.23 -3.19 24.97
CA ALA A 38 -10.93 -1.79 24.69
C ALA A 38 -10.54 -1.55 23.22
N ASP A 39 -10.09 -2.61 22.55
CA ASP A 39 -9.79 -2.68 21.12
C ASP A 39 -11.06 -2.79 20.23
N GLY A 40 -12.23 -2.98 20.84
CA GLY A 40 -13.53 -3.09 20.16
C GLY A 40 -13.94 -4.50 19.74
N THR A 41 -13.27 -5.56 20.20
CA THR A 41 -13.60 -6.95 19.81
C THR A 41 -14.16 -7.82 20.93
N PRO A 42 -14.86 -8.93 20.60
CA PRO A 42 -15.42 -9.82 21.62
C PRO A 42 -14.33 -10.49 22.46
N THR A 43 -14.33 -10.21 23.76
CA THR A 43 -13.38 -10.78 24.73
C THR A 43 -13.93 -12.07 25.32
N LYS A 44 -13.11 -13.12 25.36
CA LYS A 44 -13.47 -14.42 25.95
C LYS A 44 -13.17 -14.45 27.44
N ARG A 45 -13.83 -15.35 28.17
CA ARG A 45 -13.64 -15.50 29.63
C ARG A 45 -12.18 -15.78 29.99
N ILE A 46 -11.49 -16.59 29.17
CA ILE A 46 -10.09 -16.93 29.40
C ILE A 46 -9.18 -15.69 29.35
N ASP A 47 -9.42 -14.77 28.43
CA ASP A 47 -8.64 -13.54 28.27
C ASP A 47 -8.82 -12.63 29.49
N VAL A 48 -10.06 -12.48 29.98
CA VAL A 48 -10.34 -11.69 31.21
C VAL A 48 -9.65 -12.29 32.44
N ILE A 49 -9.61 -13.61 32.56
CA ILE A 49 -8.92 -14.25 33.69
C ILE A 49 -7.40 -14.03 33.58
N ALA A 50 -6.84 -14.24 32.39
CA ALA A 50 -5.41 -14.05 32.13
C ALA A 50 -4.95 -12.61 32.40
N GLU A 51 -5.74 -11.63 31.93
CA GLU A 51 -5.55 -10.21 32.19
C GLU A 51 -5.53 -9.90 33.69
N ASN A 52 -6.54 -10.36 34.45
CA ASN A 52 -6.59 -10.12 35.89
C ASN A 52 -5.39 -10.72 36.64
N ILE A 53 -4.91 -11.90 36.22
CA ILE A 53 -3.70 -12.51 36.77
C ILE A 53 -2.48 -11.63 36.46
N ALA A 54 -2.40 -11.10 35.25
CA ALA A 54 -1.31 -10.23 34.84
C ALA A 54 -1.26 -8.94 35.66
N ILE A 55 -2.40 -8.24 35.80
CA ILE A 55 -2.51 -7.00 36.59
C ILE A 55 -2.04 -7.25 38.03
N ASN A 56 -2.59 -8.27 38.69
CA ASN A 56 -2.21 -8.62 40.06
C ASN A 56 -0.72 -8.96 40.18
N SER A 57 -0.11 -9.55 39.15
CA SER A 57 1.32 -9.85 39.14
C SER A 57 2.14 -8.56 38.95
N ILE A 58 1.75 -7.68 38.05
CA ILE A 58 2.43 -6.40 37.80
C ILE A 58 2.41 -5.53 39.06
N GLU A 59 1.25 -5.38 39.71
CA GLU A 59 1.06 -4.58 40.93
C GLU A 59 1.99 -4.98 42.08
N ARG A 60 2.36 -6.27 42.17
CA ARG A 60 3.27 -6.78 43.20
C ARG A 60 4.74 -6.51 42.93
N HIS A 61 5.12 -6.24 41.69
CA HIS A 61 6.53 -6.16 41.29
C HIS A 61 6.94 -4.76 40.82
N CYS A 62 6.01 -3.93 40.33
CA CYS A 62 6.33 -2.59 39.86
C CYS A 62 5.11 -1.67 39.76
N SER A 63 5.37 -0.38 39.54
CA SER A 63 4.38 0.60 39.09
C SER A 63 4.54 0.82 37.60
N ALA A 64 3.47 0.68 36.83
CA ALA A 64 3.55 0.75 35.37
C ALA A 64 2.30 1.36 34.72
N VAL A 65 2.47 1.87 33.50
CA VAL A 65 1.36 2.06 32.56
C VAL A 65 1.23 0.77 31.75
N LEU A 66 0.12 0.05 31.93
CA LEU A 66 -0.22 -1.18 31.22
C LEU A 66 -1.07 -0.85 29.99
N ILE A 67 -0.71 -1.45 28.87
CA ILE A 67 -1.46 -1.45 27.62
C ILE A 67 -1.79 -2.89 27.26
N SER A 68 -3.07 -3.22 27.17
CA SER A 68 -3.55 -4.54 26.77
C SER A 68 -4.91 -4.47 26.08
N GLU A 69 -5.27 -5.54 25.39
CA GLU A 69 -6.44 -5.59 24.51
C GLU A 69 -7.77 -5.33 25.25
N GLU A 70 -7.95 -5.87 26.47
CA GLU A 70 -9.25 -5.88 27.13
C GLU A 70 -9.48 -4.70 28.08
N ILE A 71 -8.44 -4.05 28.61
CA ILE A 71 -8.55 -2.86 29.47
C ILE A 71 -8.07 -1.56 28.81
N GLY A 72 -7.35 -1.63 27.69
CA GLY A 72 -6.80 -0.45 27.04
C GLY A 72 -5.56 0.03 27.78
N ILE A 73 -5.51 1.33 28.11
CA ILE A 73 -4.39 1.98 28.77
C ILE A 73 -4.76 2.26 30.23
N LYS A 74 -3.99 1.72 31.18
CA LYS A 74 -4.26 1.88 32.62
C LYS A 74 -2.98 1.94 33.44
N LYS A 75 -2.93 2.82 34.45
CA LYS A 75 -1.88 2.79 35.47
C LYS A 75 -2.15 1.67 36.49
N VAL A 76 -1.14 0.86 36.76
CA VAL A 76 -1.16 -0.27 37.70
C VAL A 76 0.01 -0.18 38.69
N GLY A 77 -0.18 -0.72 39.89
CA GLY A 77 0.78 -0.69 41.00
C GLY A 77 0.75 0.60 41.82
N ASP A 78 1.50 0.66 42.91
CA ASP A 78 1.55 1.84 43.80
C ASP A 78 2.59 2.87 43.35
N GLY A 79 2.41 4.15 43.70
CA GLY A 79 3.35 5.21 43.34
C GLY A 79 3.32 5.65 41.87
N PRO A 80 4.27 6.48 41.41
CA PRO A 80 4.35 6.95 40.03
C PRO A 80 4.82 5.83 39.09
N PRO A 81 4.25 5.68 37.88
CA PRO A 81 4.62 4.59 36.97
C PRO A 81 6.07 4.73 36.50
N GLU A 82 6.84 3.67 36.68
CA GLU A 82 8.25 3.61 36.29
C GLU A 82 8.44 2.93 34.93
N TYR A 83 7.52 2.04 34.57
CA TYR A 83 7.58 1.25 33.36
C TYR A 83 6.35 1.44 32.49
N LEU A 84 6.54 1.26 31.20
CA LEU A 84 5.49 0.99 30.23
C LEU A 84 5.47 -0.51 29.99
N ILE A 85 4.31 -1.14 30.08
CA ILE A 85 4.13 -2.57 29.78
C ILE A 85 3.07 -2.69 28.69
N VAL A 86 3.44 -3.33 27.57
CA VAL A 86 2.48 -3.77 26.55
C VAL A 86 2.33 -5.27 26.68
N LEU A 87 1.10 -5.75 26.80
CA LEU A 87 0.79 -7.13 27.14
C LEU A 87 -0.34 -7.67 26.28
N ASP A 88 -0.11 -8.85 25.71
CA ASP A 88 -1.15 -9.78 25.31
C ASP A 88 -1.07 -11.02 26.22
N PRO A 89 -2.02 -11.19 27.17
CA PRO A 89 -2.01 -12.33 28.06
C PRO A 89 -2.16 -13.67 27.32
N ILE A 90 -2.85 -13.71 26.18
CA ILE A 90 -3.10 -14.91 25.38
C ILE A 90 -3.18 -14.54 23.88
N ASP A 91 -2.03 -14.44 23.22
CA ASP A 91 -1.99 -14.40 21.76
C ASP A 91 -2.35 -15.78 21.20
N GLY A 92 -3.31 -15.82 20.27
CA GLY A 92 -3.87 -17.05 19.72
C GLY A 92 -4.95 -17.69 20.59
N THR A 93 -5.86 -16.91 21.18
CA THR A 93 -6.98 -17.40 22.01
C THR A 93 -7.76 -18.55 21.37
N TYR A 94 -8.06 -18.49 20.06
CA TYR A 94 -8.73 -19.60 19.37
C TYR A 94 -7.92 -20.91 19.44
N ASN A 95 -6.61 -20.84 19.25
CA ASN A 95 -5.71 -21.99 19.36
C ASN A 95 -5.66 -22.52 20.79
N ALA A 96 -5.62 -21.62 21.78
CA ALA A 96 -5.66 -21.98 23.20
C ALA A 96 -6.96 -22.74 23.55
N LEU A 97 -8.11 -22.23 23.14
CA LEU A 97 -9.41 -22.86 23.42
C LEU A 97 -9.57 -24.23 22.75
N ASN A 98 -8.97 -24.42 21.57
CA ASN A 98 -9.03 -25.66 20.81
C ASN A 98 -7.82 -26.58 21.03
N ASN A 99 -6.97 -26.27 22.02
CA ASN A 99 -5.77 -27.05 22.36
C ASN A 99 -4.82 -27.28 21.16
N LEU A 100 -4.72 -26.31 20.25
CA LEU A 100 -3.71 -26.27 19.20
C LEU A 100 -2.46 -25.61 19.78
N PRO A 101 -1.24 -26.21 19.72
CA PRO A 101 -0.08 -25.81 20.54
C PRO A 101 0.65 -24.53 20.07
N ILE A 102 -0.10 -23.55 19.55
CA ILE A 102 0.38 -22.31 18.97
C ILE A 102 -0.38 -21.14 19.63
N TYR A 103 -0.06 -20.87 20.89
CA TYR A 103 -0.57 -19.74 21.64
C TYR A 103 0.45 -19.34 22.70
N SER A 104 0.46 -18.07 23.09
CA SER A 104 1.51 -17.54 23.94
C SER A 104 1.07 -16.39 24.84
N VAL A 105 1.84 -16.17 25.91
CA VAL A 105 1.86 -14.87 26.58
C VAL A 105 2.91 -14.01 25.87
N SER A 106 2.56 -12.78 25.52
CA SER A 106 3.48 -11.79 24.92
C SER A 106 3.55 -10.55 25.79
N ILE A 107 4.74 -10.21 26.29
CA ILE A 107 4.96 -9.00 27.09
C ILE A 107 6.14 -8.21 26.54
N ALA A 108 6.01 -6.89 26.50
CA ALA A 108 7.11 -5.97 26.26
C ALA A 108 7.14 -4.87 27.32
N ILE A 109 8.35 -4.43 27.68
CA ILE A 109 8.58 -3.45 28.73
C ILE A 109 9.49 -2.33 28.20
N GLY A 110 9.13 -1.08 28.49
CA GLY A 110 9.93 0.13 28.30
C GLY A 110 10.06 0.92 29.60
N GLU A 111 11.04 1.81 29.69
CA GLU A 111 11.24 2.69 30.84
C GLU A 111 10.52 4.03 30.64
N ILE A 112 9.80 4.51 31.66
CA ILE A 112 9.19 5.85 31.63
C ILE A 112 10.21 6.87 32.17
N PRO A 113 10.55 7.93 31.41
CA PRO A 113 11.51 8.93 31.85
C PRO A 113 11.14 9.54 33.19
N ARG A 114 12.09 9.60 34.13
CA ARG A 114 11.88 10.13 35.50
C ARG A 114 11.25 11.52 35.55
N ARG A 115 11.49 12.36 34.54
CA ARG A 115 10.98 13.73 34.46
C ARG A 115 9.46 13.81 34.20
N ASN A 116 8.83 12.72 33.78
CA ASN A 116 7.43 12.67 33.40
C ASN A 116 6.83 11.29 33.72
N ARG A 117 6.70 10.96 35.02
CA ARG A 117 6.09 9.68 35.46
C ARG A 117 4.59 9.84 35.71
N ASP A 118 3.85 9.96 34.62
CA ASP A 118 2.39 9.91 34.59
C ASP A 118 1.93 9.12 33.36
N ILE A 119 0.65 8.73 33.32
CA ILE A 119 0.04 8.00 32.21
C ILE A 119 0.23 8.69 30.87
N ASP A 120 0.29 10.03 30.86
CA ASP A 120 0.45 10.84 29.65
C ASP A 120 1.85 10.79 29.04
N ALA A 121 2.85 10.26 29.76
CA ALA A 121 4.22 10.15 29.26
C ALA A 121 4.33 9.31 27.98
N ILE A 122 3.49 8.28 27.87
CA ILE A 122 3.49 7.35 26.75
C ILE A 122 3.05 8.02 25.43
N LYS A 123 2.40 9.19 25.48
CA LYS A 123 1.98 9.95 24.28
C LYS A 123 3.17 10.41 23.43
N SER A 124 4.35 10.54 24.05
CA SER A 124 5.60 10.88 23.38
C SER A 124 6.46 9.68 23.00
N MET A 125 5.99 8.47 23.32
CA MET A 125 6.69 7.22 23.10
C MET A 125 5.99 6.40 21.98
N ASP A 126 6.72 5.48 21.40
CA ASP A 126 6.22 4.53 20.41
C ASP A 126 6.81 3.13 20.63
N ILE A 127 6.45 2.17 19.77
CA ILE A 127 6.91 0.77 19.88
C ILE A 127 8.45 0.63 19.95
N ARG A 128 9.22 1.60 19.44
CA ARG A 128 10.69 1.58 19.44
C ARG A 128 11.28 1.80 20.83
N ASP A 129 10.55 2.47 21.71
CA ASP A 129 10.93 2.72 23.10
C ASP A 129 10.76 1.46 23.98
N LEU A 130 10.24 0.37 23.42
CA LEU A 130 10.22 -0.93 24.07
C LEU A 130 11.63 -1.54 24.08
N GLU A 131 12.03 -1.95 25.27
CA GLU A 131 13.40 -2.23 25.64
C GLU A 131 13.64 -3.72 25.92
N LEU A 132 12.63 -4.41 26.42
CA LEU A 132 12.61 -5.83 26.69
C LEU A 132 11.36 -6.45 26.08
N GLY A 133 11.50 -7.62 25.45
CA GLY A 133 10.38 -8.45 25.01
C GLY A 133 10.52 -9.88 25.53
N MET A 134 9.43 -10.49 25.95
CA MET A 134 9.36 -11.89 26.34
C MET A 134 8.08 -12.52 25.80
N VAL A 135 8.23 -13.66 25.11
CA VAL A 135 7.11 -14.43 24.57
C VAL A 135 7.25 -15.87 25.05
N LYS A 136 6.22 -16.41 25.70
CA LYS A 136 6.21 -17.79 26.19
C LYS A 136 5.12 -18.59 25.51
N ASN A 137 5.50 -19.63 24.76
CA ASN A 137 4.54 -20.62 24.29
C ASN A 137 4.05 -21.43 25.51
N ILE A 138 2.78 -21.27 25.88
CA ILE A 138 2.22 -21.91 27.08
C ILE A 138 2.12 -23.44 26.90
N ALA A 139 1.86 -23.90 25.67
CA ALA A 139 1.71 -25.32 25.35
C ALA A 139 3.05 -26.07 25.43
N THR A 140 4.11 -25.49 24.86
CA THR A 140 5.43 -26.13 24.79
C THR A 140 6.31 -25.80 26.00
N GLY A 141 6.11 -24.65 26.64
CA GLY A 141 6.95 -24.13 27.72
C GLY A 141 8.20 -23.39 27.25
N GLU A 142 8.40 -23.25 25.93
CA GLU A 142 9.50 -22.45 25.36
C GLU A 142 9.33 -20.97 25.70
N ILE A 143 10.43 -20.30 26.04
CA ILE A 143 10.46 -18.87 26.33
C ILE A 143 11.45 -18.18 25.41
N TYR A 144 10.99 -17.16 24.71
CA TYR A 144 11.77 -16.27 23.89
C TYR A 144 11.98 -14.96 24.65
N TYR A 145 13.19 -14.40 24.56
CA TYR A 145 13.59 -13.18 25.27
C TYR A 145 14.46 -12.31 24.37
N GLY A 146 14.22 -11.01 24.36
CA GLY A 146 15.06 -10.03 23.68
C GLY A 146 15.23 -8.79 24.53
N ARG A 147 16.42 -8.19 24.48
CA ARG A 147 16.74 -6.95 25.20
C ARG A 147 17.58 -6.03 24.33
N ALA A 148 17.17 -4.75 24.29
CA ALA A 148 17.82 -3.70 23.52
C ALA A 148 19.35 -3.72 23.66
N ASN A 149 20.05 -3.90 22.54
CA ASN A 149 21.50 -3.94 22.44
C ASN A 149 22.17 -5.11 23.19
N LYS A 150 21.41 -6.14 23.59
CA LYS A 150 21.92 -7.36 24.26
C LYS A 150 21.64 -8.62 23.44
N GLY A 151 20.81 -8.55 22.40
CA GLY A 151 20.47 -9.67 21.54
C GLY A 151 19.22 -10.43 22.00
N ALA A 152 18.90 -11.51 21.27
CA ALA A 152 17.74 -12.35 21.52
C ALA A 152 18.14 -13.80 21.83
N TYR A 153 17.32 -14.46 22.64
CA TYR A 153 17.57 -15.78 23.21
C TYR A 153 16.30 -16.62 23.30
N ILE A 154 16.48 -17.94 23.37
CA ILE A 154 15.43 -18.92 23.66
C ILE A 154 15.86 -19.80 24.83
N LEU A 155 14.90 -20.13 25.71
CA LEU A 155 15.00 -21.18 26.70
C LEU A 155 14.01 -22.28 26.32
N GLU A 156 14.53 -23.43 25.91
CA GLU A 156 13.70 -24.58 25.54
C GLU A 156 13.19 -25.32 26.78
N LYS A 157 12.14 -26.13 26.60
CA LYS A 157 11.55 -26.90 27.69
C LYS A 157 12.60 -27.84 28.31
N ASN A 158 12.68 -27.83 29.64
CA ASN A 158 13.62 -28.63 30.44
C ASN A 158 15.10 -28.25 30.29
N GLU A 159 15.44 -27.22 29.51
CA GLU A 159 16.78 -26.66 29.48
C GLU A 159 16.98 -25.67 30.62
N LYS A 160 18.23 -25.50 31.05
CA LYS A 160 18.62 -24.52 32.07
C LYS A 160 19.34 -23.30 31.50
N GLU A 161 19.77 -23.38 30.24
CA GLU A 161 20.61 -22.37 29.61
C GLU A 161 19.88 -21.68 28.45
N TRP A 162 20.05 -20.37 28.38
CA TRP A 162 19.55 -19.56 27.29
C TRP A 162 20.45 -19.67 26.06
N LYS A 163 19.89 -20.08 24.93
CA LYS A 163 20.58 -20.17 23.64
C LYS A 163 20.33 -18.91 22.83
N ARG A 164 21.37 -18.29 22.29
CA ARG A 164 21.24 -17.09 21.44
C ARG A 164 20.57 -17.47 20.12
N ILE A 165 19.65 -16.66 19.64
CA ILE A 165 18.94 -16.88 18.37
C ILE A 165 19.28 -15.80 17.34
N LYS A 166 19.18 -16.16 16.06
CA LYS A 166 19.32 -15.25 14.91
C LYS A 166 18.35 -15.64 13.81
N VAL A 167 17.98 -14.67 12.99
CA VAL A 167 17.20 -14.92 11.77
C VAL A 167 17.95 -15.85 10.80
N SER A 168 17.21 -16.49 9.89
CA SER A 168 17.79 -17.37 8.88
C SER A 168 18.70 -16.61 7.89
N ASP A 169 19.66 -17.32 7.31
CA ASP A 169 20.55 -16.81 6.26
C ASP A 169 19.99 -17.07 4.83
N THR A 170 18.72 -17.50 4.72
CA THR A 170 18.05 -17.82 3.45
C THR A 170 18.00 -16.60 2.54
N LYS A 171 18.45 -16.74 1.29
CA LYS A 171 18.52 -15.63 0.32
C LYS A 171 17.45 -15.69 -0.76
N ASN A 172 16.99 -16.88 -1.10
CA ASN A 172 16.07 -17.10 -2.22
C ASN A 172 14.66 -17.35 -1.72
N LEU A 173 13.67 -16.68 -2.32
CA LEU A 173 12.26 -16.90 -1.99
C LEU A 173 11.85 -18.35 -2.21
N LYS A 174 12.32 -18.98 -3.31
CA LYS A 174 12.00 -20.38 -3.64
C LYS A 174 12.42 -21.40 -2.58
N ASP A 175 13.35 -21.04 -1.69
CA ASP A 175 13.80 -21.90 -0.59
C ASP A 175 13.06 -21.57 0.73
N ALA A 176 12.39 -20.41 0.79
CA ALA A 176 11.84 -19.84 2.00
C ALA A 176 10.57 -20.55 2.49
N SER A 177 10.43 -20.60 3.81
CA SER A 177 9.22 -20.97 4.56
C SER A 177 8.64 -19.71 5.21
N VAL A 178 7.43 -19.34 4.81
CA VAL A 178 6.80 -18.07 5.18
C VAL A 178 5.50 -18.32 5.97
N GLY A 179 5.32 -17.62 7.09
CA GLY A 179 4.03 -17.47 7.77
C GLY A 179 3.22 -16.34 7.13
N VAL A 180 1.94 -16.56 6.84
CA VAL A 180 1.07 -15.56 6.21
C VAL A 180 -0.22 -15.43 7.02
N PHE A 181 -0.63 -14.20 7.30
CA PHE A 181 -1.97 -13.92 7.82
C PHE A 181 -2.98 -13.91 6.67
N ALA A 182 -3.96 -14.81 6.70
CA ALA A 182 -4.81 -15.11 5.54
C ALA A 182 -6.23 -14.51 5.59
N TYR A 183 -6.51 -13.62 6.54
CA TYR A 183 -7.82 -12.96 6.60
C TYR A 183 -7.86 -11.76 5.64
N GLY A 184 -8.80 -11.74 4.69
CA GLY A 184 -8.90 -10.64 3.71
C GLY A 184 -7.79 -10.65 2.65
N LEU A 185 -7.60 -11.79 1.96
CA LEU A 185 -6.52 -11.96 0.99
C LEU A 185 -6.60 -10.94 -0.15
N THR A 186 -5.56 -10.12 -0.30
CA THR A 186 -5.39 -9.23 -1.46
C THR A 186 -5.05 -10.03 -2.72
N THR A 187 -5.25 -9.44 -3.91
CA THR A 187 -4.82 -10.04 -5.18
C THR A 187 -3.32 -10.38 -5.18
N ASN A 188 -2.48 -9.55 -4.55
CA ASN A 188 -1.04 -9.81 -4.43
C ASN A 188 -0.76 -11.03 -3.55
N THR A 189 -1.49 -11.17 -2.43
CA THR A 189 -1.38 -12.36 -1.56
C THR A 189 -1.85 -13.62 -2.28
N LEU A 190 -2.95 -13.54 -3.03
CA LEU A 190 -3.46 -14.65 -3.85
C LEU A 190 -2.44 -15.04 -4.92
N ASN A 191 -1.87 -14.09 -5.65
CA ASN A 191 -0.85 -14.36 -6.66
C ASN A 191 0.43 -14.92 -6.04
N PHE A 192 0.86 -14.39 -4.89
CA PHE A 192 2.02 -14.92 -4.17
C PHE A 192 1.85 -16.40 -3.78
N ILE A 193 0.66 -16.77 -3.32
CA ILE A 193 0.29 -18.15 -2.98
C ILE A 193 0.20 -18.99 -4.27
N LYS A 194 -0.56 -18.52 -5.27
CA LYS A 194 -0.83 -19.23 -6.53
C LYS A 194 0.44 -19.52 -7.31
N ASP A 195 1.33 -18.55 -7.42
CA ASP A 195 2.56 -18.64 -8.21
C ASP A 195 3.66 -19.48 -7.54
N ARG A 196 3.42 -19.99 -6.32
CA ARG A 196 4.40 -20.73 -5.51
C ARG A 196 5.76 -20.04 -5.47
N LYS A 197 5.76 -18.71 -5.22
CA LYS A 197 7.00 -17.92 -5.15
C LYS A 197 7.95 -18.42 -4.04
N VAL A 198 7.41 -19.13 -3.05
CA VAL A 198 8.13 -19.68 -1.90
C VAL A 198 7.95 -21.19 -1.75
N ARG A 199 8.85 -21.84 -1.01
CA ARG A 199 8.83 -23.30 -0.80
C ARG A 199 7.64 -23.74 0.01
N ARG A 200 7.32 -23.00 1.08
CA ARG A 200 6.27 -23.34 2.05
C ARG A 200 5.55 -22.09 2.53
N ILE A 201 4.24 -22.22 2.67
CA ILE A 201 3.35 -21.22 3.27
C ILE A 201 2.66 -21.86 4.46
N ARG A 202 2.60 -21.16 5.59
CA ARG A 202 1.97 -21.61 6.83
C ARG A 202 1.07 -20.52 7.40
N ILE A 203 0.05 -20.93 8.14
CA ILE A 203 -0.86 -20.03 8.87
C ILE A 203 -0.91 -20.60 10.29
N PHE A 204 -0.41 -19.84 11.27
CA PHE A 204 -0.27 -20.32 12.65
C PHE A 204 -1.29 -19.70 13.59
N GLY A 205 -1.64 -18.42 13.40
CA GLY A 205 -2.68 -17.75 14.20
C GLY A 205 -2.21 -17.23 15.55
N SER A 206 -0.91 -16.95 15.69
CA SER A 206 -0.30 -16.27 16.84
C SER A 206 0.86 -15.42 16.30
N ALA A 207 0.64 -14.11 16.21
CA ALA A 207 1.62 -13.20 15.61
C ALA A 207 2.92 -13.15 16.44
N ALA A 208 2.80 -13.21 17.77
CA ALA A 208 3.95 -13.18 18.67
C ALA A 208 4.85 -14.40 18.44
N LEU A 209 4.28 -15.61 18.30
CA LEU A 209 5.04 -16.82 18.02
C LEU A 209 5.59 -16.85 16.60
N GLU A 210 4.84 -16.40 15.59
CA GLU A 210 5.34 -16.32 14.22
C GLU A 210 6.57 -15.40 14.12
N MET A 211 6.55 -14.25 14.80
CA MET A 211 7.71 -13.36 14.91
C MET A 211 8.89 -14.04 15.63
N CYS A 212 8.63 -14.78 16.71
CA CYS A 212 9.66 -15.55 17.41
C CYS A 212 10.28 -16.65 16.54
N TYR A 213 9.47 -17.33 15.72
CA TYR A 213 9.96 -18.32 14.76
C TYR A 213 10.82 -17.70 13.67
N VAL A 214 10.48 -16.50 13.19
CA VAL A 214 11.39 -15.72 12.32
C VAL A 214 12.67 -15.37 13.05
N ALA A 215 12.56 -14.90 14.29
CA ALA A 215 13.70 -14.46 15.08
C ALA A 215 14.74 -15.56 15.35
N ARG A 216 14.31 -16.83 15.39
CA ARG A 216 15.20 -18.00 15.50
C ARG A 216 15.50 -18.73 14.18
N GLY A 217 15.02 -18.21 13.05
CA GLY A 217 15.24 -18.79 11.73
C GLY A 217 14.46 -20.09 11.46
N ALA A 218 13.44 -20.40 12.25
CA ALA A 218 12.52 -21.52 12.00
C ALA A 218 11.49 -21.18 10.90
N LEU A 219 11.15 -19.90 10.80
CA LEU A 219 10.52 -19.30 9.62
C LEU A 219 11.50 -18.30 8.99
N ASP A 220 11.42 -18.15 7.67
CA ASP A 220 12.21 -17.17 6.95
C ASP A 220 11.53 -15.80 6.92
N ALA A 221 10.20 -15.78 6.99
CA ALA A 221 9.42 -14.56 7.09
C ALA A 221 8.03 -14.78 7.71
N PHE A 222 7.46 -13.71 8.25
CA PHE A 222 6.06 -13.59 8.64
C PHE A 222 5.45 -12.34 8.00
N ILE A 223 4.28 -12.47 7.40
CA ILE A 223 3.68 -11.45 6.53
C ILE A 223 2.20 -11.28 6.86
N ASN A 224 1.83 -10.06 7.24
CA ASN A 224 0.46 -9.59 7.27
C ASN A 224 0.37 -8.27 6.47
N VAL A 225 -0.10 -8.32 5.24
CA VAL A 225 -0.20 -7.11 4.40
C VAL A 225 -1.44 -6.26 4.66
N ASN A 226 -2.36 -6.78 5.46
CA ASN A 226 -3.56 -6.08 5.85
C ASN A 226 -3.26 -5.21 7.04
N GLU A 227 -3.87 -4.03 7.08
CA GLU A 227 -3.72 -3.05 8.18
C GLU A 227 -4.56 -3.49 9.39
N THR A 228 -4.32 -4.71 9.87
CA THR A 228 -5.09 -5.36 10.93
C THR A 228 -4.25 -5.82 12.11
N THR A 229 -2.92 -5.75 12.00
CA THR A 229 -2.01 -6.16 13.09
C THR A 229 -2.11 -5.20 14.25
N ARG A 230 -2.34 -5.71 15.46
CA ARG A 230 -2.46 -4.88 16.67
C ARG A 230 -1.12 -4.71 17.35
N LEU A 231 -1.02 -3.68 18.19
CA LEU A 231 0.18 -3.42 18.99
C LEU A 231 0.48 -4.59 19.96
N CYS A 232 -0.54 -5.07 20.68
CA CYS A 232 -0.40 -6.10 21.70
C CYS A 232 0.13 -7.42 21.12
N ASP A 233 -0.39 -7.86 19.97
CA ASP A 233 0.00 -9.11 19.30
C ASP A 233 1.49 -9.16 18.93
N ILE A 234 2.13 -8.00 18.72
CA ILE A 234 3.50 -7.94 18.20
C ILE A 234 4.53 -7.35 19.14
N ALA A 235 4.14 -6.65 20.22
CA ALA A 235 5.07 -5.87 21.03
C ALA A 235 6.24 -6.71 21.59
N GLY A 236 5.94 -7.87 22.18
CA GLY A 236 6.97 -8.80 22.67
C GLY A 236 7.85 -9.35 21.54
N GLY A 237 7.21 -9.82 20.46
CA GLY A 237 7.88 -10.34 19.27
C GLY A 237 8.75 -9.30 18.54
N TYR A 238 8.36 -8.03 18.58
CA TYR A 238 9.06 -6.91 17.96
C TYR A 238 10.46 -6.72 18.54
N VAL A 239 10.56 -6.65 19.87
CA VAL A 239 11.86 -6.52 20.53
C VAL A 239 12.71 -7.77 20.26
N ILE A 240 12.14 -8.97 20.38
CA ILE A 240 12.85 -10.24 20.15
C ILE A 240 13.42 -10.31 18.73
N LEU A 241 12.62 -9.99 17.71
CA LEU A 241 13.04 -10.05 16.31
C LEU A 241 14.03 -8.94 15.94
N ARG A 242 13.87 -7.72 16.47
CA ARG A 242 14.85 -6.63 16.31
C ARG A 242 16.22 -7.06 16.82
N GLU A 243 16.26 -7.62 18.03
CA GLU A 243 17.51 -8.00 18.71
C GLU A 243 18.14 -9.28 18.14
N SER A 244 17.39 -10.10 17.39
CA SER A 244 17.95 -11.24 16.66
C SER A 244 18.57 -10.87 15.30
N GLY A 245 18.52 -9.57 14.93
CA GLY A 245 19.02 -9.04 13.67
C GLY A 245 18.01 -9.09 12.51
N GLY A 246 16.74 -9.34 12.82
CA GLY A 246 15.64 -9.28 11.85
C GLY A 246 15.30 -7.87 11.42
N VAL A 247 14.58 -7.79 10.30
CA VAL A 247 14.02 -6.53 9.75
C VAL A 247 12.52 -6.59 9.87
N ILE A 248 11.95 -5.49 10.37
CA ILE A 248 10.52 -5.34 10.67
C ILE A 248 10.06 -4.01 10.07
N THR A 249 9.08 -4.08 9.17
CA THR A 249 8.49 -2.90 8.53
C THR A 249 6.99 -3.08 8.36
N ASP A 250 6.31 -2.02 7.97
CA ASP A 250 5.03 -2.14 7.29
C ASP A 250 5.18 -2.81 5.90
N ARG A 251 4.06 -3.00 5.18
CA ARG A 251 4.08 -3.63 3.84
C ARG A 251 4.92 -2.86 2.84
N ASP A 252 5.09 -1.55 3.03
CA ASP A 252 5.77 -0.63 2.11
C ASP A 252 7.27 -0.47 2.44
N GLY A 253 7.76 -1.20 3.45
CA GLY A 253 9.17 -1.18 3.83
C GLY A 253 9.54 -0.03 4.78
N ARG A 254 8.56 0.68 5.34
CA ARG A 254 8.81 1.75 6.32
C ARG A 254 9.02 1.14 7.71
N PRO A 255 9.98 1.66 8.51
CA PRO A 255 10.14 1.22 9.90
C PRO A 255 8.83 1.36 10.68
N LEU A 256 8.48 0.36 11.49
CA LEU A 256 7.32 0.45 12.36
C LEU A 256 7.49 1.57 13.38
N ASN A 257 6.51 2.49 13.39
CA ASN A 257 6.40 3.62 14.30
C ASN A 257 5.00 3.66 14.93
N MET A 258 4.51 2.50 15.38
CA MET A 258 3.18 2.39 15.99
C MET A 258 3.11 3.20 17.28
N ARG A 259 2.11 4.07 17.37
CA ARG A 259 1.76 4.74 18.62
C ARG A 259 1.35 3.70 19.67
N LEU A 260 1.59 4.03 20.93
CA LEU A 260 1.21 3.18 22.07
C LEU A 260 -0.29 3.31 22.37
N ASP A 261 -1.11 2.86 21.42
CA ASP A 261 -2.58 2.88 21.46
C ASP A 261 -3.12 1.51 21.02
N VAL A 262 -4.08 0.98 21.78
CA VAL A 262 -4.74 -0.31 21.48
C VAL A 262 -5.57 -0.30 20.20
N LYS A 263 -5.94 0.88 19.68
CA LYS A 263 -6.66 1.02 18.42
C LYS A 263 -5.74 1.13 17.20
N GLU A 264 -4.45 1.36 17.41
CA GLU A 264 -3.49 1.44 16.31
C GLU A 264 -3.46 0.09 15.57
N ARG A 265 -3.44 0.14 14.24
CA ARG A 265 -3.32 -1.03 13.37
C ARG A 265 -2.25 -0.79 12.34
N THR A 266 -1.56 -1.86 11.93
CA THR A 266 -0.57 -1.78 10.86
C THR A 266 -0.53 -3.05 10.02
N SER A 267 0.13 -2.96 8.88
CA SER A 267 0.64 -4.12 8.15
C SER A 267 2.05 -4.46 8.66
N LEU A 268 2.50 -5.68 8.41
CA LEU A 268 3.72 -6.23 8.96
C LEU A 268 4.44 -7.13 7.96
N ILE A 269 5.72 -6.85 7.73
CA ILE A 269 6.66 -7.78 7.08
C ILE A 269 7.85 -7.97 8.01
N CYS A 270 8.06 -9.21 8.43
CA CYS A 270 9.15 -9.65 9.30
C CYS A 270 10.02 -10.64 8.56
N SER A 271 11.33 -10.40 8.40
CA SER A 271 12.26 -11.36 7.75
C SER A 271 13.73 -11.03 8.02
N ASN A 272 14.66 -11.76 7.41
CA ASN A 272 16.07 -11.38 7.31
C ASN A 272 16.26 -10.25 6.26
N ARG A 273 17.40 -9.55 6.30
CA ARG A 273 17.68 -8.40 5.41
C ARG A 273 17.55 -8.70 3.92
N THR A 274 17.90 -9.91 3.48
CA THR A 274 17.95 -10.27 2.05
C THR A 274 16.56 -10.53 1.51
N LEU A 275 15.78 -11.35 2.20
CA LEU A 275 14.40 -11.67 1.80
C LEU A 275 13.47 -10.49 2.00
N HIS A 276 13.67 -9.70 3.05
CA HIS A 276 12.81 -8.57 3.38
C HIS A 276 12.62 -7.61 2.19
N ARG A 277 13.71 -7.24 1.50
CA ARG A 277 13.62 -6.41 0.28
C ARG A 277 12.76 -7.08 -0.80
N LYS A 278 12.92 -8.37 -1.04
CA LYS A 278 12.13 -9.10 -2.04
C LYS A 278 10.65 -9.14 -1.67
N LEU A 279 10.34 -9.28 -0.38
CA LEU A 279 8.98 -9.33 0.14
C LEU A 279 8.29 -7.96 0.04
N VAL A 280 8.95 -6.87 0.45
CA VAL A 280 8.44 -5.50 0.24
C VAL A 280 8.18 -5.25 -1.25
N GLY A 281 9.07 -5.71 -2.14
CA GLY A 281 8.88 -5.59 -3.59
C GLY A 281 7.73 -6.42 -4.16
N ILE A 282 7.23 -7.42 -3.44
CA ILE A 282 6.06 -8.21 -3.83
C ILE A 282 4.78 -7.59 -3.27
N PHE A 283 4.82 -7.10 -2.03
CA PHE A 283 3.63 -6.79 -1.25
C PHE A 283 3.32 -5.30 -1.11
N GLY A 284 4.31 -4.42 -1.20
CA GLY A 284 4.13 -2.97 -1.06
C GLY A 284 4.81 -2.18 -2.17
N ASN A 285 5.42 -1.05 -1.80
CA ASN A 285 6.09 -0.16 -2.73
C ASN A 285 7.39 -0.74 -3.32
N LYS A 286 7.26 -1.55 -4.37
CA LYS A 286 8.42 -2.12 -5.09
C LYS A 286 9.34 -1.08 -5.72
N TRP A 287 8.85 0.13 -5.95
CA TRP A 287 9.62 1.22 -6.53
C TRP A 287 10.58 1.87 -5.54
N ALA A 288 10.30 1.76 -4.22
CA ALA A 288 11.20 2.22 -3.15
C ALA A 288 12.51 1.41 -3.08
N LEU A 289 12.58 0.26 -3.76
CA LEU A 289 13.74 -0.64 -3.74
C LEU A 289 14.62 -0.54 -4.99
N LYS A 290 14.15 0.15 -6.03
CA LYS A 290 14.91 0.30 -7.28
C LYS A 290 15.97 1.39 -7.11
N PRO A 291 17.20 1.21 -7.63
CA PRO A 291 18.13 2.31 -7.80
C PRO A 291 17.45 3.47 -8.52
N THR A 292 17.52 4.66 -7.94
CA THR A 292 16.78 5.80 -8.46
C THR A 292 17.49 6.35 -9.71
N LYS A 293 16.80 6.25 -10.85
CA LYS A 293 17.12 6.96 -12.09
C LYS A 293 15.84 7.61 -12.60
N PHE A 294 15.84 8.90 -12.88
CA PHE A 294 14.64 9.65 -13.27
C PHE A 294 14.56 9.84 -14.79
N GLY A 295 13.42 9.57 -15.40
CA GLY A 295 13.09 10.16 -16.70
C GLY A 295 12.48 11.53 -16.49
N ILE A 296 12.78 12.49 -17.35
CA ILE A 296 12.22 13.85 -17.27
C ILE A 296 11.50 14.17 -18.57
N ILE A 297 10.26 14.64 -18.42
CA ILE A 297 9.45 15.20 -19.49
C ILE A 297 8.85 16.51 -19.01
N SER A 298 8.88 17.54 -19.87
CA SER A 298 8.41 18.88 -19.50
C SER A 298 7.65 19.54 -20.65
N ARG A 299 6.89 20.57 -20.34
CA ARG A 299 6.43 21.53 -21.35
C ARG A 299 7.63 22.24 -21.96
N ILE A 300 7.67 22.28 -23.29
CA ILE A 300 8.77 22.89 -24.07
C ILE A 300 8.41 24.30 -24.58
N ASP A 301 7.15 24.70 -24.44
CA ASP A 301 6.61 25.99 -24.89
C ASP A 301 6.68 27.09 -23.82
N ARG A 302 7.19 26.77 -22.61
CA ARG A 302 7.27 27.69 -21.46
C ARG A 302 8.69 27.73 -20.93
N GLU A 303 9.33 28.89 -20.99
CA GLU A 303 10.70 29.09 -20.51
C GLU A 303 10.87 28.74 -19.03
N GLU A 304 9.93 29.18 -18.17
CA GLU A 304 9.94 28.86 -16.74
C GLU A 304 9.94 27.35 -16.43
N ALA A 305 9.35 26.53 -17.32
CA ALA A 305 9.34 25.08 -17.18
C ALA A 305 10.68 24.46 -17.61
N LEU A 306 11.36 25.05 -18.59
CA LEU A 306 12.71 24.66 -18.99
C LEU A 306 13.73 25.04 -17.91
N ASP A 307 13.62 26.25 -17.33
CA ASP A 307 14.46 26.68 -16.20
C ASP A 307 14.35 25.71 -15.01
N LEU A 308 13.12 25.29 -14.69
CA LEU A 308 12.91 24.32 -13.62
C LEU A 308 13.56 22.96 -13.94
N VAL A 309 13.53 22.51 -15.19
CA VAL A 309 14.22 21.27 -15.60
C VAL A 309 15.72 21.39 -15.36
N VAL A 310 16.35 22.52 -15.72
CA VAL A 310 17.78 22.75 -15.47
C VAL A 310 18.09 22.71 -13.97
N GLN A 311 17.27 23.38 -13.14
CA GLN A 311 17.43 23.33 -11.68
C GLN A 311 17.28 21.90 -11.11
N ILE A 312 16.39 21.09 -11.69
CA ILE A 312 16.23 19.68 -11.30
C ILE A 312 17.44 18.86 -11.70
N ILE A 313 18.00 19.08 -12.90
CA ILE A 313 19.22 18.42 -13.36
C ILE A 313 20.38 18.73 -12.39
N ASP A 314 20.62 20.01 -12.09
CA ASP A 314 21.61 20.44 -11.08
C ASP A 314 21.41 19.72 -9.74
N TYR A 315 20.16 19.66 -9.28
CA TYR A 315 19.83 19.02 -8.01
C TYR A 315 20.12 17.52 -8.02
N LEU A 316 19.76 16.80 -9.09
CA LEU A 316 19.97 15.36 -9.21
C LEU A 316 21.46 15.01 -9.30
N GLU A 317 22.26 15.79 -10.05
CA GLU A 317 23.71 15.62 -10.10
C GLU A 317 24.35 15.84 -8.72
N SER A 318 23.92 16.87 -7.97
CA SER A 318 24.42 17.13 -6.60
C SER A 318 24.16 15.97 -5.61
N LYS A 319 23.18 15.12 -5.91
CA LYS A 319 22.82 13.93 -5.12
C LYS A 319 23.43 12.64 -5.67
N GLY A 320 24.14 12.69 -6.80
CA GLY A 320 24.64 11.50 -7.50
C GLY A 320 23.54 10.61 -8.05
N VAL A 321 22.40 11.18 -8.44
CA VAL A 321 21.24 10.44 -8.96
C VAL A 321 21.16 10.60 -10.48
N GLY A 322 21.08 9.47 -11.20
CA GLY A 322 21.01 9.49 -12.65
C GLY A 322 19.68 10.01 -13.19
N TYR A 323 19.70 10.59 -14.39
CA TYR A 323 18.50 11.02 -15.09
C TYR A 323 18.64 10.82 -16.61
N LEU A 324 17.50 10.82 -17.31
CA LEU A 324 17.39 10.81 -18.77
C LEU A 324 16.28 11.77 -19.20
N LEU A 325 16.41 12.35 -20.38
CA LEU A 325 15.47 13.32 -20.92
C LEU A 325 14.64 12.72 -22.05
N GLU A 326 13.37 13.08 -22.12
CA GLU A 326 12.55 12.86 -23.32
C GLU A 326 13.17 13.56 -24.54
N GLU A 327 13.02 12.98 -25.74
CA GLU A 327 13.76 13.40 -26.93
C GLU A 327 13.49 14.85 -27.35
N GLU A 328 12.23 15.29 -27.39
CA GLU A 328 11.87 16.68 -27.71
C GLU A 328 12.38 17.65 -26.64
N LEU A 329 12.29 17.27 -25.36
CA LEU A 329 12.85 18.06 -24.26
C LEU A 329 14.36 18.21 -24.39
N TYR A 330 15.10 17.11 -24.65
CA TYR A 330 16.55 17.14 -24.85
C TYR A 330 16.95 18.09 -25.99
N LYS A 331 16.29 17.98 -27.14
CA LYS A 331 16.54 18.85 -28.30
C LYS A 331 16.26 20.32 -27.98
N THR A 332 15.14 20.60 -27.32
CA THR A 332 14.76 21.97 -26.95
C THR A 332 15.72 22.59 -25.96
N LEU A 333 16.15 21.83 -24.95
CA LEU A 333 17.12 22.31 -23.98
C LEU A 333 18.47 22.57 -24.64
N LYS A 334 18.94 21.71 -25.55
CA LYS A 334 20.21 21.93 -26.26
C LYS A 334 20.20 23.19 -27.13
N ASP A 335 19.04 23.55 -27.69
CA ASP A 335 18.88 24.74 -28.52
C ASP A 335 18.76 26.03 -27.70
N LYS A 336 18.02 25.99 -26.58
CA LYS A 336 17.63 27.18 -25.82
C LYS A 336 18.38 27.39 -24.51
N MET A 337 19.01 26.35 -23.98
CA MET A 337 19.66 26.34 -22.67
C MET A 337 21.09 25.79 -22.80
N ASP A 338 22.01 26.30 -21.99
CA ASP A 338 23.39 25.79 -21.94
C ASP A 338 23.44 24.49 -21.10
N ILE A 339 23.01 23.37 -21.71
CA ILE A 339 22.99 22.06 -21.06
C ILE A 339 24.21 21.18 -21.37
N ASP A 340 25.15 21.63 -22.19
CA ASP A 340 26.35 20.87 -22.56
C ASP A 340 27.32 20.66 -21.37
N ARG A 341 27.13 21.43 -20.29
CA ARG A 341 27.85 21.26 -19.02
C ARG A 341 27.40 20.05 -18.19
N TYR A 342 26.32 19.38 -18.59
CA TYR A 342 25.72 18.24 -17.90
C TYR A 342 25.86 16.94 -18.71
N ASP A 343 25.84 15.77 -18.05
CA ASP A 343 25.81 14.46 -18.74
C ASP A 343 24.38 14.08 -19.18
N CYS A 344 23.70 14.99 -19.89
CA CYS A 344 22.34 14.77 -20.36
C CYS A 344 22.29 13.72 -21.48
N LYS A 345 21.46 12.70 -21.31
CA LYS A 345 21.21 11.65 -22.32
C LYS A 345 19.72 11.53 -22.63
N VAL A 346 19.42 11.19 -23.88
CA VAL A 346 18.05 10.88 -24.32
C VAL A 346 17.61 9.55 -23.71
N MET A 347 16.36 9.49 -23.30
CA MET A 347 15.71 8.27 -22.84
C MET A 347 15.28 7.41 -24.02
N GLU A 348 16.09 6.42 -24.38
CA GLU A 348 15.79 5.48 -25.48
C GLU A 348 14.87 4.33 -25.03
N ASP A 349 15.07 3.83 -23.80
CA ASP A 349 14.27 2.77 -23.21
C ASP A 349 13.71 3.19 -21.84
N ILE A 350 12.38 3.18 -21.72
CA ILE A 350 11.68 3.49 -20.47
C ILE A 350 12.07 2.56 -19.31
N ARG A 351 12.60 1.37 -19.60
CA ARG A 351 13.04 0.41 -18.57
C ARG A 351 14.32 0.85 -17.88
N GLU A 352 15.03 1.84 -18.42
CA GLU A 352 16.21 2.42 -17.78
C GLU A 352 15.88 3.32 -16.60
N ILE A 353 14.65 3.82 -16.51
CA ILE A 353 14.22 4.73 -15.46
C ILE A 353 13.41 4.00 -14.40
N SER A 354 13.49 4.52 -13.18
CA SER A 354 12.71 4.07 -12.03
C SER A 354 11.40 4.85 -11.88
N HIS A 355 11.41 6.13 -12.25
CA HIS A 355 10.33 7.11 -12.06
C HIS A 355 10.36 8.14 -13.20
N MET A 356 9.20 8.68 -13.56
CA MET A 356 9.05 9.74 -14.56
C MET A 356 8.66 11.06 -13.88
N LEU A 357 9.49 12.08 -13.96
CA LEU A 357 9.18 13.46 -13.59
C LEU A 357 8.46 14.14 -14.76
N SER A 358 7.20 14.52 -14.55
CA SER A 358 6.37 15.23 -15.52
C SER A 358 6.14 16.67 -15.06
N ILE A 359 6.73 17.63 -15.77
CA ILE A 359 6.71 19.06 -15.41
C ILE A 359 5.77 19.81 -16.34
N GLY A 360 4.63 20.27 -15.83
CA GLY A 360 3.62 20.94 -16.65
C GLY A 360 2.21 20.83 -16.09
N GLY A 361 1.26 20.49 -16.96
CA GLY A 361 -0.13 20.25 -16.56
C GLY A 361 -0.57 18.85 -16.95
N ASP A 362 -1.89 18.60 -16.90
CA ASP A 362 -2.47 17.30 -17.19
C ASP A 362 -2.10 16.76 -18.57
N GLY A 363 -1.98 17.62 -19.59
CA GLY A 363 -1.51 17.20 -20.93
C GLY A 363 -0.09 16.62 -20.94
N THR A 364 0.84 17.19 -20.15
CA THR A 364 2.21 16.66 -20.00
C THR A 364 2.19 15.30 -19.30
N VAL A 365 1.27 15.12 -18.34
CA VAL A 365 1.10 13.84 -17.63
C VAL A 365 0.53 12.76 -18.55
N LEU A 366 -0.44 13.10 -19.40
CA LEU A 366 -0.98 12.17 -20.40
C LEU A 366 0.11 11.75 -21.41
N ARG A 367 0.96 12.69 -21.83
CA ARG A 367 2.13 12.39 -22.68
C ARG A 367 3.11 11.45 -21.97
N ALA A 368 3.40 11.70 -20.68
CA ALA A 368 4.22 10.82 -19.86
C ALA A 368 3.63 9.40 -19.75
N SER A 369 2.33 9.28 -19.44
CA SER A 369 1.61 8.01 -19.33
C SER A 369 1.65 7.21 -20.64
N ARG A 370 1.59 7.89 -21.79
CA ARG A 370 1.72 7.25 -23.12
C ARG A 370 3.12 6.72 -23.39
N LEU A 371 4.16 7.50 -23.09
CA LEU A 371 5.56 7.06 -23.24
C LEU A 371 5.87 5.87 -22.33
N ILE A 372 5.32 5.88 -21.11
CA ILE A 372 5.42 4.75 -20.18
C ILE A 372 4.70 3.52 -20.73
N GLY A 373 3.54 3.73 -21.38
CA GLY A 373 2.74 2.68 -21.97
C GLY A 373 2.24 1.69 -20.91
N GLY A 374 2.53 0.41 -21.10
CA GLY A 374 2.22 -0.67 -20.16
C GLY A 374 3.30 -0.93 -19.09
N ASN A 375 4.37 -0.13 -19.05
CA ASN A 375 5.45 -0.32 -18.07
C ASN A 375 5.06 0.20 -16.70
N GLU A 376 5.61 -0.42 -15.66
CA GLU A 376 5.38 -0.03 -14.27
C GLU A 376 6.40 1.02 -13.81
N VAL A 377 6.28 2.23 -14.36
CA VAL A 377 7.08 3.41 -13.99
C VAL A 377 6.16 4.48 -13.38
N PRO A 378 6.33 4.87 -12.10
CA PRO A 378 5.48 5.87 -11.48
C PRO A 378 5.78 7.28 -11.97
N ILE A 379 4.73 8.08 -12.09
CA ILE A 379 4.78 9.47 -12.50
C ILE A 379 4.79 10.37 -11.26
N ILE A 380 5.75 11.28 -11.22
CA ILE A 380 5.82 12.40 -10.30
C ILE A 380 5.39 13.63 -11.10
N SER A 381 4.14 14.05 -10.93
CA SER A 381 3.54 15.12 -11.73
C SER A 381 3.58 16.46 -11.00
N ILE A 382 4.29 17.42 -11.59
CA ILE A 382 4.56 18.76 -11.05
C ILE A 382 3.71 19.78 -11.81
N ASP A 383 2.86 20.50 -11.10
CA ASP A 383 2.09 21.62 -11.65
C ASP A 383 2.97 22.86 -11.90
N MET A 384 2.68 23.57 -13.00
CA MET A 384 3.36 24.82 -13.40
C MET A 384 2.39 26.01 -13.49
N GLY A 385 1.36 26.05 -12.64
CA GLY A 385 0.55 27.27 -12.42
C GLY A 385 -0.98 27.08 -12.47
N THR A 386 -1.51 26.14 -13.24
CA THR A 386 -2.94 25.79 -13.24
C THR A 386 -3.18 24.50 -12.45
N VAL A 387 -4.18 24.47 -11.58
CA VAL A 387 -4.56 23.27 -10.81
C VAL A 387 -5.05 22.19 -11.78
N GLY A 388 -4.24 21.14 -11.97
CA GLY A 388 -4.63 19.93 -12.69
C GLY A 388 -5.06 18.82 -11.74
N PHE A 389 -5.89 17.88 -12.22
CA PHE A 389 -6.28 16.71 -11.41
C PHE A 389 -5.22 15.62 -11.43
N LEU A 390 -4.44 15.53 -12.50
CA LEU A 390 -3.36 14.55 -12.63
C LEU A 390 -2.06 15.01 -11.97
N THR A 391 -1.88 16.32 -11.76
CA THR A 391 -0.71 16.89 -11.06
C THR A 391 -0.79 16.67 -9.54
N GLU A 392 0.29 16.18 -8.95
CA GLU A 392 0.35 15.77 -7.54
C GLU A 392 1.06 16.79 -6.64
N PHE A 393 2.03 17.53 -7.18
CA PHE A 393 2.90 18.46 -6.45
C PHE A 393 2.96 19.82 -7.15
N SER A 394 3.20 20.91 -6.41
CA SER A 394 3.57 22.19 -7.03
C SER A 394 5.04 22.27 -7.42
N ARG A 395 5.35 23.27 -8.25
CA ARG A 395 6.72 23.78 -8.46
C ARG A 395 7.54 23.85 -7.17
N ASP A 396 7.02 24.46 -6.10
CA ASP A 396 7.75 24.63 -4.83
C ASP A 396 7.97 23.30 -4.07
N GLU A 397 7.22 22.25 -4.42
CA GLU A 397 7.29 20.95 -3.76
C GLU A 397 8.19 19.96 -4.53
N VAL A 398 8.70 20.32 -5.72
CA VAL A 398 9.38 19.38 -6.61
C VAL A 398 10.62 18.73 -5.97
N PHE A 399 11.49 19.51 -5.34
CA PHE A 399 12.71 18.98 -4.72
C PHE A 399 12.39 18.10 -3.50
N LYS A 400 11.33 18.44 -2.77
CA LYS A 400 10.82 17.62 -1.67
C LYS A 400 10.27 16.29 -2.20
N ALA A 401 9.53 16.31 -3.31
CA ALA A 401 9.02 15.10 -3.94
C ALA A 401 10.16 14.18 -4.43
N ILE A 402 11.20 14.76 -5.06
CA ILE A 402 12.41 14.04 -5.46
C ILE A 402 13.09 13.39 -4.25
N ASP A 403 13.29 14.15 -3.17
CA ASP A 403 13.90 13.64 -1.93
C ASP A 403 13.09 12.51 -1.29
N MET A 404 11.76 12.63 -1.28
CA MET A 404 10.87 11.57 -0.79
C MET A 404 11.06 10.28 -1.59
N VAL A 405 11.18 10.38 -2.92
CA VAL A 405 11.38 9.23 -3.80
C VAL A 405 12.75 8.60 -3.62
N ILE A 406 13.82 9.39 -3.56
CA ILE A 406 15.18 8.91 -3.28
C ILE A 406 15.24 8.15 -1.94
N ARG A 407 14.51 8.63 -0.93
CA ARG A 407 14.46 8.01 0.40
C ARG A 407 13.50 6.82 0.50
N GLY A 408 12.74 6.52 -0.55
CA GLY A 408 11.72 5.47 -0.52
C GLY A 408 10.47 5.81 0.32
N ASN A 409 10.33 7.05 0.78
CA ASN A 409 9.25 7.46 1.68
C ASN A 409 8.11 8.14 0.94
N TYR A 410 7.36 7.35 0.17
CA TYR A 410 6.21 7.83 -0.59
C TYR A 410 5.17 6.72 -0.76
N GLU A 411 3.95 7.11 -1.15
CA GLU A 411 2.87 6.20 -1.53
C GLU A 411 2.70 6.21 -3.04
N ILE A 412 2.26 5.07 -3.56
CA ILE A 412 1.87 4.95 -4.97
C ILE A 412 0.35 4.87 -5.05
N GLU A 413 -0.24 5.76 -5.83
CA GLU A 413 -1.64 5.67 -6.23
C GLU A 413 -1.73 4.99 -7.61
N ARG A 414 -2.54 3.94 -7.68
CA ARG A 414 -2.80 3.20 -8.92
C ARG A 414 -4.06 3.74 -9.58
N ARG A 415 -3.98 4.09 -10.86
CA ARG A 415 -5.11 4.59 -11.65
C ARG A 415 -5.43 3.64 -12.81
N THR A 416 -6.69 3.27 -12.91
CA THR A 416 -7.22 2.41 -13.98
C THR A 416 -7.11 3.11 -15.33
N LYS A 417 -6.74 2.35 -16.37
CA LYS A 417 -6.80 2.78 -17.77
C LYS A 417 -7.92 2.04 -18.51
N CYS A 418 -8.45 2.66 -19.55
CA CYS A 418 -9.43 2.05 -20.46
C CYS A 418 -8.71 1.51 -21.71
N SER A 419 -8.86 0.22 -21.99
CA SER A 419 -8.40 -0.37 -23.25
C SER A 419 -9.42 -0.13 -24.35
N CYS A 420 -8.94 0.10 -25.57
CA CYS A 420 -9.78 0.43 -26.72
C CYS A 420 -9.44 -0.45 -27.92
N VAL A 421 -10.41 -1.24 -28.37
CA VAL A 421 -10.28 -2.10 -29.55
C VAL A 421 -11.32 -1.67 -30.58
N VAL A 422 -10.85 -1.25 -31.74
CA VAL A 422 -11.71 -0.94 -32.89
C VAL A 422 -11.86 -2.19 -33.76
N LYS A 423 -13.10 -2.57 -34.05
CA LYS A 423 -13.47 -3.64 -34.98
C LYS A 423 -14.02 -3.01 -36.25
N PHE A 424 -13.26 -3.11 -37.34
CA PHE A 424 -13.65 -2.61 -38.66
C PHE A 424 -14.48 -3.62 -39.42
N ARG A 425 -15.64 -3.19 -39.91
CA ARG A 425 -16.51 -3.99 -40.77
C ARG A 425 -16.00 -3.89 -42.21
N GLU A 426 -15.67 -5.02 -42.80
CA GLU A 426 -15.33 -5.12 -44.23
C GLU A 426 -16.51 -5.78 -44.97
N GLU A 427 -16.88 -5.25 -46.14
CA GLU A 427 -18.02 -5.77 -46.92
C GLU A 427 -17.76 -7.19 -47.46
N GLU A 428 -16.49 -7.54 -47.71
CA GLU A 428 -16.07 -8.80 -48.34
C GLU A 428 -15.66 -9.90 -47.33
N ARG A 429 -15.61 -9.60 -46.03
CA ARG A 429 -15.24 -10.57 -44.97
C ARG A 429 -16.38 -10.76 -43.98
N LYS A 430 -16.56 -12.01 -43.53
CA LYS A 430 -17.51 -12.34 -42.45
C LYS A 430 -17.03 -11.82 -41.08
N ASP A 431 -15.72 -11.76 -40.88
CA ASP A 431 -15.09 -11.38 -39.62
C ASP A 431 -14.61 -9.92 -39.63
N TYR A 432 -14.62 -9.28 -38.46
CA TYR A 432 -14.11 -7.93 -38.27
C TYR A 432 -12.58 -7.90 -38.23
N ARG A 433 -11.96 -6.94 -38.92
CA ARG A 433 -10.55 -6.63 -38.71
C ARG A 433 -10.40 -5.82 -37.43
N GLN A 434 -9.50 -6.22 -36.53
CA GLN A 434 -9.32 -5.53 -35.25
C GLN A 434 -8.06 -4.66 -35.24
N LYS A 435 -8.13 -3.51 -34.56
CA LYS A 435 -7.00 -2.65 -34.24
C LYS A 435 -7.08 -2.27 -32.77
N VAL A 436 -6.01 -2.56 -32.03
CA VAL A 436 -5.85 -2.09 -30.66
C VAL A 436 -5.30 -0.67 -30.70
N LEU A 437 -6.01 0.26 -30.06
CA LEU A 437 -5.53 1.63 -29.85
C LEU A 437 -4.81 1.72 -28.50
N PRO A 438 -3.99 2.76 -28.26
CA PRO A 438 -3.38 2.99 -26.96
C PRO A 438 -4.44 3.09 -25.86
N ASP A 439 -4.09 2.66 -24.64
CA ASP A 439 -4.97 2.76 -23.50
C ASP A 439 -5.18 4.23 -23.08
N ALA A 440 -6.42 4.59 -22.75
CA ALA A 440 -6.77 5.90 -22.23
C ALA A 440 -6.59 5.95 -20.71
N LEU A 441 -5.88 6.95 -20.20
CA LEU A 441 -5.88 7.27 -18.77
C LEU A 441 -7.14 8.06 -18.38
N ASN A 442 -7.59 8.98 -19.22
CA ASN A 442 -8.76 9.79 -18.97
C ASN A 442 -9.98 9.20 -19.68
N GLU A 443 -10.03 9.28 -21.01
CA GLU A 443 -11.22 8.89 -21.76
C GLU A 443 -10.97 8.46 -23.21
N VAL A 444 -11.94 7.70 -23.73
CA VAL A 444 -12.15 7.51 -25.16
C VAL A 444 -13.38 8.30 -25.57
N VAL A 445 -13.22 9.17 -26.56
CA VAL A 445 -14.28 10.02 -27.10
C VAL A 445 -14.60 9.58 -28.51
N LEU A 446 -15.86 9.31 -28.81
CA LEU A 446 -16.34 9.16 -30.18
C LEU A 446 -17.11 10.42 -30.55
N ILE A 447 -16.61 11.19 -31.50
CA ILE A 447 -17.18 12.49 -31.87
C ILE A 447 -17.34 12.64 -33.39
N THR A 448 -18.26 13.50 -33.81
CA THR A 448 -18.40 13.88 -35.22
C THR A 448 -17.14 14.58 -35.77
N LYS A 449 -16.74 14.22 -37.00
CA LYS A 449 -15.72 14.98 -37.75
C LYS A 449 -16.26 16.26 -38.39
N SER A 450 -17.58 16.40 -38.46
CA SER A 450 -18.24 17.51 -39.15
C SER A 450 -18.99 18.37 -38.14
N PRO A 451 -18.64 19.67 -38.01
CA PRO A 451 -19.38 20.60 -37.17
C PRO A 451 -20.89 20.55 -37.46
N ALA A 452 -21.71 20.66 -36.40
CA ALA A 452 -23.18 20.65 -36.46
C ALA A 452 -23.82 19.38 -37.08
N LYS A 453 -23.11 18.24 -37.11
CA LYS A 453 -23.67 16.96 -37.55
C LYS A 453 -23.58 15.90 -36.44
N MET A 454 -24.74 15.56 -35.87
CA MET A 454 -24.84 14.43 -34.94
C MET A 454 -24.45 13.11 -35.58
N ILE A 455 -23.76 12.26 -34.81
CA ILE A 455 -23.48 10.86 -35.11
C ILE A 455 -24.65 9.98 -34.64
N HIS A 456 -24.70 8.74 -35.13
CA HIS A 456 -25.74 7.77 -34.77
C HIS A 456 -25.10 6.46 -34.38
N PHE A 457 -25.35 5.98 -33.17
CA PHE A 457 -24.72 4.79 -32.63
C PHE A 457 -25.62 4.03 -31.64
N GLU A 458 -25.30 2.76 -31.43
CA GLU A 458 -25.88 1.91 -30.39
C GLU A 458 -24.87 1.71 -29.27
N VAL A 459 -25.34 1.65 -28.04
CA VAL A 459 -24.54 1.33 -26.85
C VAL A 459 -24.98 -0.01 -26.29
N TYR A 460 -24.02 -0.88 -26.05
CA TYR A 460 -24.20 -2.16 -25.38
C TYR A 460 -23.29 -2.22 -24.15
N ILE A 461 -23.80 -2.78 -23.05
CA ILE A 461 -23.02 -3.04 -21.83
C ILE A 461 -23.13 -4.52 -21.51
N ASN A 462 -22.00 -5.21 -21.38
CA ASN A 462 -21.94 -6.66 -21.13
C ASN A 462 -22.78 -7.49 -22.12
N GLY A 463 -22.88 -7.02 -23.38
CA GLY A 463 -23.67 -7.66 -24.44
C GLY A 463 -25.16 -7.30 -24.45
N GLU A 464 -25.67 -6.62 -23.43
CA GLU A 464 -27.06 -6.15 -23.39
C GLU A 464 -27.20 -4.82 -24.13
N PHE A 465 -28.26 -4.69 -24.94
CA PHE A 465 -28.59 -3.43 -25.61
C PHE A 465 -29.12 -2.42 -24.60
N VAL A 466 -28.51 -1.23 -24.56
CA VAL A 466 -28.87 -0.18 -23.60
C VAL A 466 -29.69 0.91 -24.29
N GLU A 467 -29.11 1.54 -25.31
CA GLU A 467 -29.82 2.52 -26.12
C GLU A 467 -29.21 2.79 -27.50
N GLU A 468 -30.05 3.28 -28.41
CA GLU A 468 -29.67 3.93 -29.67
C GLU A 468 -29.70 5.46 -29.45
N VAL A 469 -28.61 6.14 -29.81
CA VAL A 469 -28.39 7.56 -29.50
C VAL A 469 -28.00 8.35 -30.73
N ARG A 470 -28.61 9.54 -30.88
CA ARG A 470 -28.15 10.61 -31.76
C ARG A 470 -27.61 11.74 -30.91
N ALA A 471 -26.32 12.04 -31.08
CA ALA A 471 -25.58 12.97 -30.24
C ALA A 471 -24.41 13.54 -31.04
N ASP A 472 -23.78 14.60 -30.54
CA ASP A 472 -22.52 15.09 -31.12
C ASP A 472 -21.38 14.09 -30.90
N GLY A 473 -21.48 13.30 -29.83
CA GLY A 473 -20.56 12.24 -29.50
C GLY A 473 -20.96 11.43 -28.27
N ILE A 474 -20.02 10.60 -27.81
CA ILE A 474 -20.10 9.84 -26.57
C ILE A 474 -18.70 9.69 -25.98
N ILE A 475 -18.61 9.76 -24.67
CA ILE A 475 -17.38 9.63 -23.88
C ILE A 475 -17.50 8.38 -23.04
N VAL A 476 -16.46 7.56 -23.03
CA VAL A 476 -16.25 6.54 -22.00
C VAL A 476 -15.03 6.93 -21.20
N SER A 477 -15.27 7.27 -19.94
CA SER A 477 -14.29 7.86 -19.04
C SER A 477 -13.92 6.90 -17.93
N THR A 478 -12.64 6.86 -17.60
CA THR A 478 -12.15 6.29 -16.34
C THR A 478 -12.59 7.21 -15.17
N PRO A 479 -12.41 6.79 -13.90
CA PRO A 479 -12.61 7.66 -12.75
C PRO A 479 -11.66 8.86 -12.77
N THR A 480 -10.46 8.69 -13.32
CA THR A 480 -9.49 9.78 -13.48
C THR A 480 -9.99 10.83 -14.48
N GLY A 481 -10.49 10.39 -15.64
CA GLY A 481 -11.06 11.26 -16.68
C GLY A 481 -12.39 11.90 -16.31
N SER A 482 -13.03 11.48 -15.20
CA SER A 482 -14.34 12.02 -14.80
C SER A 482 -14.29 13.52 -14.48
N THR A 483 -13.08 14.05 -14.26
CA THR A 483 -12.80 15.47 -13.99
C THR A 483 -12.33 16.24 -15.22
N ALA A 484 -12.18 15.56 -16.37
CA ALA A 484 -11.74 16.12 -17.64
C ALA A 484 -12.94 16.37 -18.57
N TYR A 485 -12.92 15.85 -19.80
CA TYR A 485 -13.97 16.15 -20.78
C TYR A 485 -15.34 15.59 -20.36
N SER A 486 -15.34 14.45 -19.67
CA SER A 486 -16.54 13.85 -19.07
C SER A 486 -17.32 14.83 -18.18
N LEU A 487 -16.62 15.60 -17.33
CA LEU A 487 -17.24 16.61 -16.46
C LEU A 487 -17.94 17.70 -17.27
N SER A 488 -17.27 18.18 -18.33
CA SER A 488 -17.83 19.21 -19.21
C SER A 488 -19.06 18.74 -19.99
N ALA A 489 -19.14 17.43 -20.28
CA ALA A 489 -20.29 16.81 -20.92
C ALA A 489 -21.43 16.46 -19.93
N GLY A 490 -21.28 16.80 -18.64
CA GLY A 490 -22.29 16.57 -17.61
C GLY A 490 -22.15 15.24 -16.86
N GLY A 491 -21.02 14.54 -17.00
CA GLY A 491 -20.70 13.34 -16.23
C GLY A 491 -20.47 13.62 -14.73
N PRO A 492 -20.71 12.63 -13.84
CA PRO A 492 -20.40 12.76 -12.42
C PRO A 492 -18.90 12.76 -12.16
N ILE A 493 -18.50 13.38 -11.05
CA ILE A 493 -17.13 13.29 -10.53
C ILE A 493 -16.99 12.00 -9.71
N LEU A 494 -16.00 11.18 -10.07
CA LEU A 494 -15.64 9.97 -9.36
C LEU A 494 -14.32 10.17 -8.60
N GLU A 495 -14.17 9.46 -7.48
CA GLU A 495 -12.87 9.36 -6.81
C GLU A 495 -11.92 8.48 -7.64
N PRO A 496 -10.64 8.84 -7.83
CA PRO A 496 -9.71 8.09 -8.68
C PRO A 496 -9.54 6.61 -8.32
N SER A 497 -9.75 6.25 -7.05
CA SER A 497 -9.65 4.87 -6.53
C SER A 497 -10.88 4.00 -6.81
N MET A 498 -11.98 4.57 -7.32
CA MET A 498 -13.20 3.83 -7.61
C MET A 498 -12.99 2.86 -8.79
N ASP A 499 -13.55 1.66 -8.73
CA ASP A 499 -13.47 0.70 -9.85
C ASP A 499 -14.73 0.77 -10.72
N ALA A 500 -14.78 1.79 -11.59
CA ALA A 500 -15.95 2.08 -12.41
C ALA A 500 -15.57 2.75 -13.74
N PHE A 501 -16.48 2.70 -14.70
CA PHE A 501 -16.45 3.55 -15.90
C PHE A 501 -17.67 4.46 -15.94
N VAL A 502 -17.53 5.62 -16.58
CA VAL A 502 -18.63 6.54 -16.86
C VAL A 502 -18.85 6.65 -18.36
N VAL A 503 -20.08 6.39 -18.80
CA VAL A 503 -20.52 6.57 -20.19
C VAL A 503 -21.34 7.86 -20.28
N VAL A 504 -20.87 8.85 -21.05
CA VAL A 504 -21.47 10.18 -21.14
C VAL A 504 -21.77 10.54 -22.58
N PRO A 505 -23.04 10.65 -23.00
CA PRO A 505 -23.39 11.18 -24.31
C PRO A 505 -23.15 12.70 -24.37
N ILE A 506 -22.61 13.21 -25.48
CA ILE A 506 -22.34 14.63 -25.70
C ILE A 506 -23.52 15.26 -26.43
N CYS A 507 -24.26 16.15 -25.76
CA CYS A 507 -25.43 16.85 -26.31
C CYS A 507 -26.42 15.91 -27.03
N PRO A 508 -26.95 14.87 -26.35
CA PRO A 508 -27.87 13.92 -26.98
C PRO A 508 -29.20 14.60 -27.37
N PHE A 509 -29.73 14.24 -28.53
CA PHE A 509 -31.06 14.68 -28.98
C PHE A 509 -32.19 14.12 -28.10
N LYS A 510 -31.97 12.94 -27.50
CA LYS A 510 -32.93 12.27 -26.63
C LYS A 510 -32.92 12.90 -25.23
N LEU A 511 -34.03 13.52 -24.83
CA LEU A 511 -34.18 14.31 -23.58
C LEU A 511 -33.80 13.57 -22.29
N PHE A 512 -33.88 12.24 -22.26
CA PHE A 512 -33.63 11.41 -21.08
C PHE A 512 -32.34 10.58 -21.16
N SER A 513 -31.51 10.78 -22.18
CA SER A 513 -30.17 10.17 -22.17
C SER A 513 -29.34 10.87 -21.08
N ARG A 514 -28.73 10.06 -20.20
CA ARG A 514 -28.03 10.51 -18.98
C ARG A 514 -26.69 9.79 -18.88
N PRO A 515 -25.70 10.38 -18.17
CA PRO A 515 -24.50 9.65 -17.80
C PRO A 515 -24.83 8.34 -17.07
N ILE A 516 -24.13 7.26 -17.42
CA ILE A 516 -24.27 5.95 -16.79
C ILE A 516 -22.93 5.60 -16.14
N VAL A 517 -22.97 5.23 -14.86
CA VAL A 517 -21.81 4.67 -14.15
C VAL A 517 -21.96 3.15 -14.14
N VAL A 518 -20.92 2.43 -14.56
CA VAL A 518 -20.90 0.96 -14.65
C VAL A 518 -19.73 0.38 -13.87
N ASP A 519 -19.83 -0.90 -13.50
CA ASP A 519 -18.73 -1.64 -12.86
C ASP A 519 -17.46 -1.59 -13.72
N GLY A 520 -16.29 -1.42 -13.09
CA GLY A 520 -15.01 -1.29 -13.78
C GLY A 520 -14.62 -2.50 -14.63
N ASN A 521 -15.23 -3.68 -14.43
CA ASN A 521 -15.00 -4.87 -15.26
C ASN A 521 -16.01 -5.01 -16.42
N SER A 522 -16.91 -4.05 -16.59
CA SER A 522 -17.91 -4.08 -17.66
C SER A 522 -17.24 -3.91 -19.04
N GLU A 523 -17.78 -4.62 -20.03
CA GLU A 523 -17.49 -4.38 -21.44
C GLU A 523 -18.49 -3.39 -22.01
N ILE A 524 -18.00 -2.27 -22.56
CA ILE A 524 -18.81 -1.27 -23.23
C ILE A 524 -18.54 -1.37 -24.73
N LEU A 525 -19.58 -1.66 -25.51
CA LEU A 525 -19.49 -1.73 -26.97
C LEU A 525 -20.33 -0.60 -27.58
N ILE A 526 -19.71 0.16 -28.49
CA ILE A 526 -20.38 1.22 -29.24
C ILE A 526 -20.36 0.85 -30.72
N ARG A 527 -21.53 0.68 -31.33
CA ARG A 527 -21.66 0.37 -32.77
C ARG A 527 -22.06 1.59 -33.56
N ILE A 528 -21.32 1.91 -34.63
CA ILE A 528 -21.61 3.06 -35.48
C ILE A 528 -22.68 2.71 -36.51
N LEU A 529 -23.83 3.39 -36.46
CA LEU A 529 -24.96 3.13 -37.37
C LEU A 529 -24.93 4.00 -38.63
N ARG A 530 -24.51 5.26 -38.52
CA ARG A 530 -24.46 6.20 -39.64
C ARG A 530 -23.37 7.25 -39.45
N LYS A 531 -22.86 7.73 -40.60
CA LYS A 531 -21.79 8.74 -40.74
C LYS A 531 -20.46 8.26 -40.18
N SER A 532 -19.38 8.89 -40.66
CA SER A 532 -18.05 8.63 -40.11
C SER A 532 -17.87 9.34 -38.77
N VAL A 533 -17.19 8.65 -37.86
CA VAL A 533 -16.93 9.10 -36.48
C VAL A 533 -15.42 9.15 -36.26
N LEU A 534 -14.96 10.02 -35.38
CA LEU A 534 -13.59 10.06 -34.91
C LEU A 534 -13.52 9.53 -33.49
N ALA A 535 -12.74 8.47 -33.29
CA ALA A 535 -12.30 8.06 -31.97
C ALA A 535 -11.09 8.89 -31.58
N VAL A 536 -11.13 9.51 -30.40
CA VAL A 536 -10.05 10.29 -29.82
C VAL A 536 -9.69 9.69 -28.45
N ILE A 537 -8.44 9.27 -28.29
CA ILE A 537 -7.92 8.72 -27.03
C ILE A 537 -7.09 9.79 -26.32
N ASP A 538 -7.47 10.13 -25.09
CA ASP A 538 -6.80 11.14 -24.25
C ASP A 538 -6.46 12.44 -25.02
N GLY A 539 -7.33 12.84 -25.95
CA GLY A 539 -7.19 14.07 -26.76
C GLY A 539 -6.08 14.07 -27.82
N ASN A 540 -5.39 12.96 -28.10
CA ASN A 540 -4.19 12.98 -28.95
C ASN A 540 -4.11 11.89 -30.03
N VAL A 541 -4.73 10.73 -29.82
CA VAL A 541 -4.70 9.64 -30.81
C VAL A 541 -6.04 9.60 -31.50
N GLU A 542 -6.02 9.68 -32.83
CA GLU A 542 -7.21 9.74 -33.66
C GLU A 542 -7.35 8.50 -34.53
N GLU A 543 -8.54 7.88 -34.54
CA GLU A 543 -8.90 6.82 -35.47
C GLU A 543 -10.24 7.12 -36.14
N THR A 544 -10.34 6.87 -37.45
CA THR A 544 -11.58 7.11 -38.19
C THR A 544 -12.43 5.85 -38.28
N LEU A 545 -13.68 5.96 -37.87
CA LEU A 545 -14.67 4.88 -37.92
C LEU A 545 -15.71 5.18 -38.99
N LYS A 546 -16.28 4.13 -39.57
CA LYS A 546 -17.37 4.17 -40.55
C LYS A 546 -18.59 3.41 -40.02
N LYS A 547 -19.68 3.51 -40.77
CA LYS A 547 -20.89 2.72 -40.51
C LYS A 547 -20.55 1.23 -40.45
N GLY A 548 -21.05 0.55 -39.43
CA GLY A 548 -20.85 -0.87 -39.18
C GLY A 548 -19.67 -1.18 -38.27
N ASP A 549 -18.72 -0.24 -38.08
CA ASP A 549 -17.60 -0.44 -37.17
C ASP A 549 -18.06 -0.44 -35.71
N GLU A 550 -17.34 -1.17 -34.87
CA GLU A 550 -17.60 -1.27 -33.44
C GLU A 550 -16.37 -0.83 -32.64
N VAL A 551 -16.59 -0.17 -31.52
CA VAL A 551 -15.56 0.18 -30.54
C VAL A 551 -15.84 -0.59 -29.26
N VAL A 552 -14.90 -1.42 -28.83
CA VAL A 552 -14.99 -2.22 -27.61
C VAL A 552 -14.04 -1.64 -26.57
N LEU A 553 -14.61 -1.30 -25.42
CA LEU A 553 -13.95 -0.60 -24.33
C LEU A 553 -14.05 -1.44 -23.06
N ARG A 554 -12.91 -1.66 -22.42
CA ARG A 554 -12.81 -2.50 -21.21
C ARG A 554 -11.77 -1.92 -20.28
N LYS A 555 -11.67 -2.47 -19.07
CA LYS A 555 -10.51 -2.28 -18.21
C LYS A 555 -9.24 -2.73 -18.93
N SER A 556 -8.19 -1.91 -18.88
CA SER A 556 -6.86 -2.36 -19.31
C SER A 556 -6.23 -3.25 -18.25
N ASP A 557 -5.41 -4.21 -18.69
CA ASP A 557 -4.52 -4.97 -17.81
C ASP A 557 -3.36 -4.10 -17.27
N ALA A 558 -3.10 -2.96 -17.90
CA ALA A 558 -2.13 -1.97 -17.47
C ALA A 558 -2.76 -0.85 -16.63
N TYR A 559 -1.97 -0.33 -15.68
CA TYR A 559 -2.33 0.79 -14.83
C TYR A 559 -1.37 1.96 -15.03
N ALA A 560 -1.81 3.16 -14.68
CA ALA A 560 -0.89 4.27 -14.41
C ALA A 560 -0.57 4.30 -12.91
N TYR A 561 0.68 4.61 -12.58
CA TYR A 561 1.15 4.72 -11.20
C TYR A 561 1.58 6.15 -10.94
N PHE A 562 1.12 6.72 -9.83
CA PHE A 562 1.43 8.09 -9.44
C PHE A 562 2.10 8.10 -8.08
N VAL A 563 3.16 8.89 -7.92
CA VAL A 563 3.68 9.23 -6.60
C VAL A 563 2.68 10.18 -5.96
N LYS A 564 2.01 9.72 -4.90
CA LYS A 564 0.89 10.43 -4.29
C LYS A 564 1.37 11.71 -3.60
N GLY A 565 0.77 12.83 -3.96
CA GLY A 565 1.03 14.13 -3.34
C GLY A 565 -0.23 14.67 -2.67
N ARG A 566 -0.88 15.63 -3.32
CA ARG A 566 -2.08 16.31 -2.80
C ARG A 566 -3.32 15.41 -2.76
N LYS A 567 -4.14 15.57 -1.72
CA LYS A 567 -5.41 14.85 -1.56
C LYS A 567 -6.44 15.26 -2.63
N PHE A 568 -7.17 14.29 -3.18
CA PHE A 568 -8.17 14.49 -4.23
C PHE A 568 -9.21 15.58 -3.89
N TYR A 569 -9.85 15.50 -2.73
CA TYR A 569 -10.86 16.49 -2.30
C TYR A 569 -10.29 17.91 -2.14
N SER A 570 -9.01 18.05 -1.82
CA SER A 570 -8.34 19.36 -1.76
C SER A 570 -8.16 19.95 -3.17
N LYS A 571 -7.92 19.12 -4.19
CA LYS A 571 -7.88 19.55 -5.60
C LYS A 571 -9.28 20.01 -6.07
N LEU A 572 -10.30 19.22 -5.75
CA LEU A 572 -11.71 19.52 -6.03
C LEU A 572 -12.15 20.89 -5.46
N LYS A 573 -11.81 21.16 -4.19
CA LYS A 573 -12.16 22.44 -3.55
C LYS A 573 -11.58 23.65 -4.28
N LYS A 574 -10.40 23.53 -4.89
CA LYS A 574 -9.77 24.60 -5.67
C LYS A 574 -10.45 24.84 -7.02
N LEU A 575 -11.25 23.90 -7.53
CA LEU A 575 -11.96 24.05 -8.80
C LEU A 575 -13.26 24.86 -8.68
N GLY A 576 -13.85 24.89 -7.48
CA GLY A 576 -15.06 25.67 -7.20
C GLY A 576 -14.82 27.13 -6.80
N ASN A 577 -13.56 27.53 -6.67
CA ASN A 577 -13.11 28.90 -6.42
C ASN A 577 -12.44 29.44 -7.67
#